data_AF-A0A2E8DTN8-F1
#
_entry.id   AF-A0A2E8DTN8-F1
#
_cell.length_a   1.000
_cell.length_b   1.000
_cell.length_c   1.000
_cell.angle_alpha   90.00
_cell.angle_beta   90.00
_cell.angle_gamma   90.00
#
_symmetry.space_group_name_H-M   'P 1'
#
loop_
_entity.id
_entity.type
_entity.pdbx_description
1 polymer ?
#
loop_
_entity_poly.entity_id
_entity_poly.type
_entity_poly.pdbx_seq_one_letter_code
_entity_poly.pdbx_strand_id
1 'polypeptide(L)'
;MKKISYYFLFLLAFSVYSEEKESLPVVSEVKELKNIQAKKIIWQKDKSIMIAIPPSDTTEHFWMDTTEVTVGQFKKFLAESDHQFSDDLWKDIYEVSPTDSHPMICVNWHDATAYAQWVGKRLPTEAEWEFAARGGLIDKEYIWGDDESLARDYANFLGIGGRDKWDRTTAPVGSFTINGYGLY
;
A
#
# COMPACT_ATOMS: atom_id res chain seq x y z
N MET A 1 -35.85 -55.63 38.73
CA MET A 1 -34.95 -54.67 39.43
C MET A 1 -34.07 -53.97 38.40
N LYS A 2 -34.19 -52.63 38.37
CA LYS A 2 -33.44 -51.56 37.68
C LYS A 2 -32.71 -51.83 36.34
N LYS A 3 -33.32 -51.31 35.26
CA LYS A 3 -32.66 -50.97 33.98
C LYS A 3 -31.77 -49.74 34.20
N ILE A 4 -30.49 -49.82 33.86
CA ILE A 4 -29.59 -48.66 33.80
C ILE A 4 -29.52 -48.24 32.33
N SER A 5 -30.12 -47.09 32.03
CA SER A 5 -30.04 -46.42 30.73
C SER A 5 -28.75 -45.60 30.71
N TYR A 6 -27.81 -45.99 29.85
CA TYR A 6 -26.63 -45.18 29.55
C TYR A 6 -27.02 -44.15 28.48
N TYR A 7 -27.25 -42.91 28.89
CA TYR A 7 -27.25 -41.78 27.97
C TYR A 7 -25.80 -41.52 27.56
N PHE A 8 -25.43 -41.95 26.36
CA PHE A 8 -24.21 -41.49 25.70
C PHE A 8 -24.45 -40.04 25.25
N LEU A 9 -23.90 -39.09 25.99
CA LEU A 9 -23.84 -37.70 25.58
C LEU A 9 -22.79 -37.60 24.47
N PHE A 10 -23.20 -37.60 23.20
CA PHE A 10 -22.30 -37.20 22.12
C PHE A 10 -22.10 -35.69 22.22
N LEU A 11 -20.92 -35.28 22.71
CA LEU A 11 -20.41 -33.93 22.50
C LEU A 11 -20.18 -33.77 20.99
N LEU A 12 -21.10 -33.08 20.32
CA LEU A 12 -20.86 -32.55 18.98
C LEU A 12 -19.87 -31.40 19.11
N ALA A 13 -18.58 -31.73 19.10
CA ALA A 13 -17.51 -30.77 18.96
C ALA A 13 -17.24 -30.56 17.46
N PHE A 14 -17.68 -29.43 16.94
CA PHE A 14 -17.30 -28.98 15.60
C PHE A 14 -16.12 -28.03 15.72
N SER A 15 -15.01 -28.36 15.06
CA SER A 15 -13.88 -27.46 14.85
C SER A 15 -13.95 -26.93 13.42
N VAL A 16 -13.74 -25.63 13.23
CA VAL A 16 -13.52 -25.02 11.92
C VAL A 16 -12.12 -24.41 11.94
N TYR A 17 -11.27 -24.81 11.00
CA TYR A 17 -10.01 -24.15 10.77
C TYR A 17 -10.27 -22.81 10.08
N SER A 18 -9.72 -21.73 10.64
CA SER A 18 -9.52 -20.46 9.94
C SER A 18 -8.03 -20.12 10.04
N GLU A 19 -7.19 -20.94 9.40
CA GLU A 19 -5.78 -20.62 9.16
C GLU A 19 -5.55 -20.07 7.74
N GLU A 20 -6.60 -19.62 7.04
CA GLU A 20 -6.37 -18.70 5.94
C GLU A 20 -6.10 -17.32 6.53
N LYS A 21 -4.81 -17.05 6.75
CA LYS A 21 -4.24 -15.70 6.79
C LYS A 21 -4.95 -14.90 5.70
N GLU A 22 -5.89 -14.02 6.08
CA GLU A 22 -6.85 -13.35 5.18
C GLU A 22 -6.16 -12.99 3.86
N SER A 23 -6.37 -13.82 2.83
CA SER A 23 -5.66 -13.62 1.58
C SER A 23 -6.35 -12.48 0.88
N LEU A 24 -5.63 -11.37 0.68
CA LEU A 24 -6.21 -10.22 0.01
C LEU A 24 -6.67 -10.63 -1.39
N PRO A 25 -7.88 -10.26 -1.82
CA PRO A 25 -8.36 -10.56 -3.15
C PRO A 25 -7.38 -10.01 -4.19
N VAL A 26 -7.00 -10.85 -5.15
CA VAL A 26 -6.14 -10.47 -6.26
C VAL A 26 -7.03 -9.98 -7.39
N VAL A 27 -6.82 -8.74 -7.82
CA VAL A 27 -7.62 -8.08 -8.86
C VAL A 27 -6.75 -7.81 -10.08
N SER A 28 -7.22 -8.20 -11.25
CA SER A 28 -6.49 -8.01 -12.52
C SER A 28 -7.05 -6.92 -13.42
N GLU A 29 -8.32 -6.56 -13.24
CA GLU A 29 -9.00 -5.59 -14.08
C GLU A 29 -9.92 -4.67 -13.27
N VAL A 30 -10.04 -3.40 -13.69
CA VAL A 30 -10.86 -2.37 -13.03
C VAL A 30 -12.33 -2.81 -12.89
N LYS A 31 -12.86 -3.61 -13.83
CA LYS A 31 -14.26 -4.08 -13.80
C LYS A 31 -14.56 -4.99 -12.59
N GLU A 32 -13.54 -5.68 -12.07
CA GLU A 32 -13.67 -6.58 -10.91
C GLU A 32 -13.87 -5.79 -9.62
N LEU A 33 -13.30 -4.58 -9.51
CA LEU A 33 -13.37 -3.72 -8.32
C LEU A 33 -14.82 -3.43 -7.88
N LYS A 34 -15.77 -3.40 -8.81
CA LYS A 34 -17.20 -3.16 -8.54
C LYS A 34 -17.82 -4.19 -7.59
N ASN A 35 -17.27 -5.40 -7.54
CA ASN A 35 -17.79 -6.51 -6.75
C ASN A 35 -16.92 -6.80 -5.51
N ILE A 36 -15.86 -6.01 -5.28
CA ILE A 36 -14.98 -6.20 -4.13
C ILE A 36 -15.59 -5.53 -2.90
N GLN A 37 -15.82 -6.34 -1.85
CA GLN A 37 -16.24 -5.85 -0.53
C GLN A 37 -15.05 -5.61 0.42
N ALA A 38 -13.87 -6.16 0.08
CA ALA A 38 -12.66 -5.96 0.87
C ALA A 38 -12.18 -4.51 0.79
N LYS A 39 -11.56 -4.00 1.86
CA LYS A 39 -10.94 -2.67 1.84
C LYS A 39 -9.55 -2.65 1.19
N LYS A 40 -8.90 -3.82 1.12
CA LYS A 40 -7.57 -3.98 0.53
C LYS A 40 -7.60 -5.08 -0.52
N ILE A 41 -6.83 -4.90 -1.58
CA ILE A 41 -6.63 -5.87 -2.66
C ILE A 41 -5.14 -5.99 -2.98
N ILE A 42 -4.77 -7.02 -3.72
CA ILE A 42 -3.51 -7.07 -4.45
C ILE A 42 -3.80 -6.77 -5.91
N TRP A 43 -3.20 -5.72 -6.45
CA TRP A 43 -3.26 -5.46 -7.89
C TRP A 43 -2.33 -6.45 -8.61
N GLN A 44 -2.90 -7.30 -9.47
CA GLN A 44 -2.22 -8.49 -9.97
C GLN A 44 -0.94 -8.14 -10.75
N LYS A 45 -0.95 -7.04 -11.50
CA LYS A 45 0.09 -6.69 -12.49
C LYS A 45 1.42 -6.33 -11.84
N ASP A 46 1.42 -5.51 -10.80
CA ASP A 46 2.63 -5.04 -10.09
C ASP A 46 2.74 -5.56 -8.65
N LYS A 47 1.76 -6.36 -8.20
CA LYS A 47 1.65 -6.90 -6.84
C LYS A 47 1.56 -5.83 -5.75
N SER A 48 1.26 -4.58 -6.12
CA SER A 48 0.97 -3.52 -5.16
C SER A 48 -0.26 -3.90 -4.34
N ILE A 49 -0.26 -3.47 -3.07
CA ILE A 49 -1.46 -3.50 -2.25
C ILE A 49 -2.18 -2.19 -2.47
N MET A 50 -3.44 -2.26 -2.85
CA MET A 50 -4.30 -1.08 -2.97
C MET A 50 -5.32 -1.06 -1.86
N ILE A 51 -5.70 0.14 -1.44
CA ILE A 51 -6.75 0.39 -0.47
C ILE A 51 -7.88 1.23 -1.07
N ALA A 52 -9.11 0.84 -0.72
CA ALA A 52 -10.32 1.57 -1.00
C ALA A 52 -10.39 2.86 -0.16
N ILE A 53 -10.41 4.02 -0.82
CA ILE A 53 -10.60 5.33 -0.21
C ILE A 53 -12.08 5.71 -0.34
N PRO A 54 -12.76 6.11 0.76
CA PRO A 54 -14.15 6.52 0.71
C PRO A 54 -14.31 7.82 -0.11
N PRO A 55 -15.52 8.14 -0.59
CA PRO A 55 -15.78 9.44 -1.21
C PRO A 55 -15.68 10.58 -0.17
N SER A 56 -15.48 11.78 -0.69
CA SER A 56 -15.48 13.05 0.05
C SER A 56 -16.40 14.06 -0.64
N ASP A 57 -16.44 15.30 -0.17
CA ASP A 57 -17.19 16.38 -0.84
C ASP A 57 -16.60 16.75 -2.21
N THR A 58 -15.33 16.41 -2.47
CA THR A 58 -14.60 16.80 -3.70
C THR A 58 -14.08 15.62 -4.52
N THR A 59 -14.18 14.40 -4.00
CA THR A 59 -13.65 13.18 -4.65
C THR A 59 -14.65 12.03 -4.54
N GLU A 60 -14.81 11.26 -5.61
CA GLU A 60 -15.58 10.02 -5.58
C GLU A 60 -14.84 8.91 -4.81
N HIS A 61 -15.47 7.73 -4.67
CA HIS A 61 -14.76 6.53 -4.21
C HIS A 61 -13.66 6.13 -5.21
N PHE A 62 -12.46 5.84 -4.73
CA PHE A 62 -11.34 5.37 -5.55
C PHE A 62 -10.46 4.37 -4.81
N TRP A 63 -9.55 3.74 -5.56
CA TRP A 63 -8.51 2.85 -5.02
C TRP A 63 -7.15 3.51 -5.19
N MET A 64 -6.29 3.37 -4.19
CA MET A 64 -4.94 3.96 -4.18
C MET A 64 -3.93 2.94 -3.68
N ASP A 65 -2.70 2.97 -4.22
CA ASP A 65 -1.60 2.16 -3.71
C ASP A 65 -1.30 2.55 -2.25
N THR A 66 -1.09 1.57 -1.37
CA THR A 66 -0.78 1.84 0.04
C THR A 66 0.62 2.40 0.25
N THR A 67 1.47 2.30 -0.76
CA THR A 67 2.88 2.70 -0.76
C THR A 67 3.24 3.32 -2.10
N GLU A 68 4.36 4.03 -2.17
CA GLU A 68 4.95 4.46 -3.43
C GLU A 68 5.34 3.26 -4.32
N VAL A 69 5.44 3.51 -5.63
CA VAL A 69 5.98 2.54 -6.59
C VAL A 69 7.44 2.26 -6.25
N THR A 70 7.80 0.99 -6.13
CA THR A 70 9.17 0.61 -5.76
C THR A 70 10.10 0.51 -6.97
N VAL A 71 11.41 0.57 -6.71
CA VAL A 71 12.45 0.29 -7.69
C VAL A 71 12.23 -1.07 -8.38
N GLY A 72 11.87 -2.11 -7.63
CA GLY A 72 11.59 -3.45 -8.18
C GLY A 72 10.37 -3.46 -9.10
N GLN A 73 9.31 -2.76 -8.74
CA GLN A 73 8.12 -2.62 -9.57
C GLN A 73 8.41 -1.86 -10.87
N PHE A 74 9.17 -0.77 -10.79
CA PHE A 74 9.55 0.01 -11.96
C PHE A 74 10.51 -0.77 -12.89
N LYS A 75 11.45 -1.55 -12.34
CA LYS A 75 12.29 -2.46 -13.13
C LYS A 75 11.47 -3.50 -13.89
N LYS A 76 10.42 -4.04 -13.26
CA LYS A 76 9.48 -4.95 -13.93
C LYS A 76 8.77 -4.25 -15.10
N PHE A 77 8.35 -2.99 -14.92
CA PHE A 77 7.76 -2.19 -15.99
C PHE A 77 8.71 -2.03 -17.18
N LEU A 78 9.97 -1.64 -16.92
CA LEU A 78 10.96 -1.47 -17.99
C LEU A 78 11.28 -2.79 -18.71
N ALA A 79 11.28 -3.91 -17.99
CA ALA A 79 11.53 -5.22 -18.58
C ALA A 79 10.34 -5.76 -19.41
N GLU A 80 9.12 -5.30 -19.15
CA GLU A 80 7.88 -5.76 -19.79
C GLU A 80 7.26 -4.70 -20.72
N SER A 81 7.99 -3.64 -21.05
CA SER A 81 7.52 -2.57 -21.95
C SER A 81 8.66 -2.07 -22.84
N ASP A 82 8.30 -1.28 -23.85
CA ASP A 82 9.27 -0.60 -24.72
C ASP A 82 9.66 0.80 -24.18
N HIS A 83 9.30 1.11 -22.93
CA HIS A 83 9.55 2.42 -22.33
C HIS A 83 11.04 2.68 -22.18
N GLN A 84 11.49 3.80 -22.74
CA GLN A 84 12.90 4.19 -22.67
C GLN A 84 13.18 4.89 -21.35
N PHE A 85 14.21 4.44 -20.65
CA PHE A 85 14.70 5.05 -19.42
C PHE A 85 16.22 5.16 -19.49
N SER A 86 16.77 6.27 -19.00
CA SER A 86 18.22 6.51 -19.13
C SER A 86 19.00 5.60 -18.19
N ASP A 87 19.86 4.74 -18.77
CA ASP A 87 20.70 3.82 -18.01
C ASP A 87 21.66 4.54 -17.06
N ASP A 88 22.05 5.77 -17.37
CA ASP A 88 22.97 6.59 -16.57
C ASP A 88 22.37 6.97 -15.20
N LEU A 89 21.03 6.98 -15.07
CA LEU A 89 20.35 7.32 -13.82
C LEU A 89 20.46 6.22 -12.76
N TRP A 90 20.73 4.96 -13.14
CA TRP A 90 20.72 3.83 -12.20
C TRP A 90 21.74 3.98 -11.08
N LYS A 91 22.88 4.60 -11.38
CA LYS A 91 23.89 4.88 -10.35
C LYS A 91 23.31 5.78 -9.26
N ASP A 92 22.73 6.90 -9.65
CA ASP A 92 22.16 7.89 -8.72
C ASP A 92 20.96 7.32 -7.97
N ILE A 93 20.15 6.49 -8.65
CA ILE A 93 19.03 5.76 -8.03
C ILE A 93 19.54 4.85 -6.91
N TYR A 94 20.56 4.02 -7.15
CA TYR A 94 21.05 3.08 -6.13
C TYR A 94 21.83 3.76 -4.99
N GLU A 95 22.33 4.99 -5.19
CA GLU A 95 22.92 5.79 -4.11
C GLU A 95 21.87 6.22 -3.07
N VAL A 96 20.61 6.45 -3.47
CA VAL A 96 19.56 6.99 -2.59
C VAL A 96 18.42 5.99 -2.32
N SER A 97 18.09 5.11 -3.27
CA SER A 97 17.09 4.03 -3.18
C SER A 97 17.76 2.67 -3.47
N PRO A 98 18.53 2.13 -2.51
CA PRO A 98 19.52 1.07 -2.78
C PRO A 98 18.95 -0.32 -3.05
N THR A 99 17.66 -0.57 -2.81
CA THR A 99 17.05 -1.91 -2.99
C THR A 99 15.72 -1.84 -3.73
N ASP A 100 15.27 -2.98 -4.24
CA ASP A 100 13.99 -3.13 -4.95
C ASP A 100 12.75 -2.79 -4.08
N SER A 101 12.90 -2.68 -2.75
CA SER A 101 11.84 -2.28 -1.82
C SER A 101 11.82 -0.78 -1.51
N HIS A 102 12.79 -0.01 -1.99
CA HIS A 102 12.79 1.45 -1.83
C HIS A 102 11.91 2.10 -2.91
N PRO A 103 11.38 3.31 -2.65
CA PRO A 103 10.62 4.05 -3.65
C PRO A 103 11.48 4.33 -4.87
N MET A 104 10.88 4.22 -6.05
CA MET A 104 11.51 4.62 -7.30
C MET A 104 11.67 6.15 -7.33
N ILE A 105 12.85 6.61 -7.70
CA ILE A 105 13.20 8.03 -7.79
C ILE A 105 13.80 8.33 -9.18
N CYS A 106 14.12 9.60 -9.44
CA CYS A 106 14.66 10.04 -10.73
C CYS A 106 13.74 9.74 -11.93
N VAL A 107 12.43 9.81 -11.70
CA VAL A 107 11.39 9.69 -12.74
C VAL A 107 10.75 11.04 -13.00
N ASN A 108 10.42 11.32 -14.25
CA ASN A 108 9.61 12.49 -14.60
C ASN A 108 8.11 12.11 -14.68
N TRP A 109 7.26 13.11 -14.94
CA TRP A 109 5.81 12.91 -15.04
C TRP A 109 5.39 11.93 -16.15
N HIS A 110 6.12 11.91 -17.28
CA HIS A 110 5.85 10.99 -18.38
C HIS A 110 6.19 9.55 -18.00
N ASP A 111 7.29 9.32 -17.29
CA ASP A 111 7.67 8.00 -16.78
C ASP A 111 6.61 7.48 -15.79
N ALA A 112 6.18 8.31 -14.85
CA ALA A 112 5.16 7.95 -13.87
C ALA A 112 3.79 7.65 -14.54
N THR A 113 3.41 8.43 -15.54
CA THR A 113 2.17 8.22 -16.30
C THR A 113 2.25 6.95 -17.15
N ALA A 114 3.38 6.70 -17.80
CA ALA A 114 3.60 5.49 -18.59
C ALA A 114 3.55 4.22 -17.72
N TYR A 115 4.19 4.27 -16.54
CA TYR A 115 4.08 3.19 -15.54
C TYR A 115 2.62 2.97 -15.15
N ALA A 116 1.90 4.03 -14.75
CA ALA A 116 0.51 3.95 -14.31
C ALA A 116 -0.38 3.33 -15.40
N GLN A 117 -0.20 3.73 -16.66
CA GLN A 117 -0.93 3.16 -17.79
C GLN A 117 -0.59 1.68 -18.02
N TRP A 118 0.70 1.31 -17.95
CA TRP A 118 1.14 -0.08 -18.11
C TRP A 118 0.59 -1.00 -17.02
N VAL A 119 0.43 -0.52 -15.78
CA VAL A 119 -0.25 -1.27 -14.74
C VAL A 119 -1.77 -1.22 -14.83
N GLY A 120 -2.37 -0.43 -15.72
CA GLY A 120 -3.83 -0.27 -15.81
C GLY A 120 -4.43 0.60 -14.70
N LYS A 121 -3.66 1.56 -14.19
CA LYS A 121 -4.04 2.58 -13.20
C LYS A 121 -3.97 3.98 -13.82
N ARG A 122 -4.04 5.01 -12.98
CA ARG A 122 -3.75 6.42 -13.29
C ARG A 122 -3.05 7.07 -12.10
N LEU A 123 -2.43 8.23 -12.33
CA LEU A 123 -2.00 9.08 -11.22
C LEU A 123 -3.21 9.62 -10.45
N PRO A 124 -3.10 9.81 -9.13
CA PRO A 124 -4.13 10.51 -8.37
C PRO A 124 -4.21 11.98 -8.79
N THR A 125 -5.39 12.57 -8.63
CA THR A 125 -5.49 14.04 -8.63
C THR A 125 -4.90 14.59 -7.33
N GLU A 126 -4.57 15.89 -7.31
CA GLU A 126 -4.12 16.56 -6.09
C GLU A 126 -5.13 16.41 -4.95
N ALA A 127 -6.43 16.60 -5.25
CA ALA A 127 -7.50 16.44 -4.26
C ALA A 127 -7.61 15.01 -3.72
N GLU A 128 -7.48 13.99 -4.57
CA GLU A 128 -7.45 12.59 -4.15
C GLU A 128 -6.23 12.29 -3.27
N TRP A 129 -5.06 12.81 -3.65
CA TRP A 129 -3.83 12.60 -2.90
C TRP A 129 -3.92 13.23 -1.51
N GLU A 130 -4.33 14.49 -1.40
CA GLU A 130 -4.46 15.16 -0.11
C GLU A 130 -5.53 14.49 0.77
N PHE A 131 -6.70 14.16 0.20
CA PHE A 131 -7.77 13.51 0.95
C PHE A 131 -7.34 12.14 1.49
N ALA A 132 -6.66 11.34 0.66
CA ALA A 132 -6.14 10.05 1.09
C ALA A 132 -5.04 10.19 2.16
N ALA A 133 -4.12 11.16 1.99
CA ALA A 133 -3.02 11.43 2.92
C ALA A 133 -3.52 11.88 4.30
N ARG A 134 -4.57 12.71 4.36
CA ARG A 134 -5.19 13.15 5.63
C ARG A 134 -5.76 12.00 6.46
N GLY A 135 -6.07 10.86 5.85
CA GLY A 135 -6.47 9.66 6.59
C GLY A 135 -7.72 9.84 7.47
N GLY A 136 -8.63 10.74 7.10
CA GLY A 136 -9.83 11.06 7.88
C GLY A 136 -9.65 12.14 8.96
N LEU A 137 -8.45 12.72 9.10
CA LEU A 137 -8.22 13.87 9.97
C LEU A 137 -8.69 15.17 9.31
N ILE A 138 -9.32 16.04 10.10
CA ILE A 138 -9.82 17.35 9.69
C ILE A 138 -8.99 18.42 10.38
N ASP A 139 -8.54 19.42 9.62
CA ASP A 139 -7.77 20.57 10.10
C ASP A 139 -6.56 20.17 10.96
N LYS A 140 -5.78 19.21 10.44
CA LYS A 140 -4.50 18.78 11.02
C LYS A 140 -3.34 19.09 10.11
N GLU A 141 -2.21 19.43 10.74
CA GLU A 141 -0.97 19.76 10.04
C GLU A 141 -0.32 18.51 9.44
N TYR A 142 -0.28 17.41 10.20
CA TYR A 142 0.30 16.14 9.75
C TYR A 142 -0.74 15.03 9.61
N ILE A 143 -0.38 13.96 8.89
CA ILE A 143 -1.21 12.77 8.68
C ILE A 143 -1.48 11.97 9.98
N TRP A 144 -0.80 12.34 11.07
CA TRP A 144 -0.93 11.77 12.41
C TRP A 144 -1.48 12.74 13.46
N GLY A 145 -1.82 13.98 13.08
CA GLY A 145 -2.26 15.04 13.99
C GLY A 145 -1.25 16.18 14.10
N ASP A 146 -1.28 16.92 15.21
CA ASP A 146 -0.48 18.15 15.38
C ASP A 146 0.75 17.96 16.30
N ASP A 147 0.99 16.73 16.76
CA ASP A 147 2.12 16.42 17.63
C ASP A 147 3.38 16.12 16.80
N GLU A 148 4.26 17.11 16.69
CA GLU A 148 5.56 16.99 16.00
C GLU A 148 6.45 15.89 16.60
N SER A 149 6.29 15.56 17.89
CA SER A 149 7.14 14.56 18.53
C SER A 149 6.94 13.15 17.94
N LEU A 150 5.80 12.93 17.27
CA LEU A 150 5.46 11.70 16.58
C LEU A 150 6.05 11.61 15.17
N ALA A 151 6.68 12.66 14.62
CA ALA A 151 7.12 12.64 13.22
C ALA A 151 7.99 11.43 12.85
N ARG A 152 8.87 11.01 13.77
CA ARG A 152 9.79 9.87 13.55
C ARG A 152 9.09 8.51 13.46
N ASP A 153 7.83 8.44 13.86
CA ASP A 153 6.99 7.25 13.79
C ASP A 153 6.27 7.11 12.45
N TYR A 154 6.15 8.22 11.71
CA TYR A 154 5.31 8.30 10.52
C TYR A 154 6.08 8.72 9.26
N ALA A 155 7.27 9.33 9.36
CA ALA A 155 7.97 9.86 8.20
C ALA A 155 9.50 9.68 8.26
N ASN A 156 10.10 9.58 7.07
CA ASN A 156 11.55 9.70 6.83
C ASN A 156 11.87 11.15 6.44
N PHE A 157 12.73 11.86 7.18
CA PHE A 157 12.99 13.27 6.89
C PHE A 157 14.40 13.75 7.24
N LEU A 158 14.92 13.45 8.42
CA LEU A 158 16.22 13.96 8.88
C LEU A 158 17.17 12.89 9.42
N GLY A 159 16.78 11.61 9.43
CA GLY A 159 17.67 10.52 9.87
C GLY A 159 18.12 10.63 11.33
N ILE A 160 17.35 11.33 12.18
CA ILE A 160 17.73 11.68 13.56
C ILE A 160 17.52 10.54 14.58
N GLY A 161 17.37 9.30 14.11
CA GLY A 161 17.18 8.09 14.91
C GLY A 161 15.73 7.78 15.26
N GLY A 162 15.49 6.64 15.93
CA GLY A 162 14.14 6.09 16.13
C GLY A 162 13.78 5.11 15.02
N ARG A 163 12.59 5.23 14.42
CA ARG A 163 12.23 4.50 13.20
C ARG A 163 12.78 5.16 11.94
N ASP A 164 12.93 6.49 11.93
CA ASP A 164 13.70 7.21 10.92
C ASP A 164 15.21 6.98 11.13
N LYS A 165 15.76 6.03 10.37
CA LYS A 165 17.17 5.61 10.45
C LYS A 165 17.96 5.94 9.17
N TRP A 166 17.35 6.61 8.19
CA TRP A 166 17.93 6.83 6.87
C TRP A 166 18.25 8.31 6.66
N ASP A 167 19.51 8.68 6.88
CA ASP A 167 19.98 10.08 6.81
C ASP A 167 20.14 10.58 5.36
N ARG A 168 20.60 9.72 4.45
CA ARG A 168 20.95 10.11 3.06
C ARG A 168 20.29 9.27 1.99
N THR A 169 19.37 8.41 2.39
CA THR A 169 18.67 7.47 1.53
C THR A 169 17.18 7.55 1.83
N THR A 170 16.38 7.01 0.92
CA THR A 170 14.99 6.72 1.21
C THR A 170 14.92 5.57 2.24
N ALA A 171 13.76 5.43 2.89
CA ALA A 171 13.42 4.22 3.60
C ALA A 171 12.75 3.23 2.63
N PRO A 172 12.81 1.91 2.87
CA PRO A 172 11.92 0.98 2.19
C PRO A 172 10.48 1.44 2.33
N VAL A 173 9.68 1.32 1.26
CA VAL A 173 8.28 1.70 1.34
C VAL A 173 7.56 0.89 2.43
N GLY A 174 6.63 1.53 3.13
CA GLY A 174 5.91 0.87 4.22
C GLY A 174 6.69 0.71 5.55
N SER A 175 7.77 1.47 5.74
CA SER A 175 8.59 1.41 6.97
C SER A 175 7.97 2.07 8.21
N PHE A 176 6.98 2.95 8.02
CA PHE A 176 6.41 3.79 9.08
C PHE A 176 4.97 3.40 9.43
N THR A 177 4.39 4.10 10.40
CA THR A 177 2.98 3.87 10.77
C THR A 177 2.06 4.38 9.67
N ILE A 178 1.04 3.58 9.35
CA ILE A 178 -0.02 3.97 8.43
C ILE A 178 -0.90 5.10 8.96
N ASN A 179 -1.44 5.94 8.08
CA ASN A 179 -2.47 6.90 8.42
C ASN A 179 -3.85 6.23 8.66
N GLY A 180 -4.88 7.02 8.99
CA GLY A 180 -6.22 6.50 9.29
C GLY A 180 -6.95 5.81 8.12
N TYR A 181 -6.47 5.96 6.88
CA TYR A 181 -6.96 5.21 5.71
C TYR A 181 -6.06 4.05 5.32
N GLY A 182 -4.95 3.81 6.04
CA GLY A 182 -4.10 2.65 5.82
C GLY A 182 -3.04 2.81 4.73
N LEU A 183 -2.71 4.05 4.37
CA LEU A 183 -1.56 4.39 3.54
C LEU A 183 -0.34 4.58 4.43
N TYR A 184 0.83 4.21 3.92
CA TYR A 184 2.12 4.43 4.56
C TYR A 184 2.71 5.79 4.22
#